data_AF-A0A821DUT1-F1
#
_entry.id   AF-A0A821DUT1-F1
#
_cell.length_a   1.000
_cell.length_b   1.000
_cell.length_c   1.000
_cell.angle_alpha   90.00
_cell.angle_beta   90.00
_cell.angle_gamma   90.00
#
_symmetry.space_group_name_H-M   'P 1'
#
loop_
_entity.id
_entity.type
_entity.pdbx_description
1 polymer ?
#
loop_
_entity_poly.entity_id
_entity_poly.type
_entity_poly.pdbx_seq_one_letter_code
_entity_poly.pdbx_strand_id
1 'polypeptide(L)'
;KVNALHPYLEEHHLRFTIKILNVLYTYKKDYEPYFIYWLLPFQLSYRDEKNKAEEIYVIAMHLDLFVRHCFPKWTDVFTIASKIMTDLSTIDPEFYDHLKTISKIRTKVNPKDFVTEIISLESRQSGSATQYAKELMSDPVIFLRKWIGEVKKVRNQ
;
A
#
# COMPACT_ATOMS: atom_id res chain seq x y z
N LYS A 1 -17.53 -25.60 4.78
CA LYS A 1 -16.90 -24.35 4.28
C LYS A 1 -15.88 -24.75 3.23
N VAL A 2 -16.13 -24.49 1.95
CA VAL A 2 -15.15 -24.75 0.90
C VAL A 2 -14.08 -23.66 1.02
N ASN A 3 -12.86 -24.02 1.44
CA ASN A 3 -11.73 -23.09 1.41
C ASN A 3 -11.31 -22.92 -0.06
N ALA A 4 -11.96 -21.97 -0.75
CA ALA A 4 -11.70 -21.67 -2.15
C ALA A 4 -10.22 -21.28 -2.43
N LEU A 5 -9.48 -20.89 -1.39
CA LEU A 5 -8.06 -20.53 -1.46
C LEU A 5 -7.11 -21.68 -1.10
N HIS A 6 -7.60 -22.81 -0.61
CA HIS A 6 -6.73 -23.93 -0.22
C HIS A 6 -5.86 -24.46 -1.37
N PRO A 7 -6.35 -24.57 -2.62
CA PRO A 7 -5.53 -25.00 -3.75
C PRO A 7 -4.34 -24.07 -4.06
N TYR A 8 -4.39 -22.82 -3.60
CA TYR A 8 -3.34 -21.81 -3.82
C TYR A 8 -2.16 -21.94 -2.86
N LEU A 9 -2.34 -22.76 -1.83
CA LEU A 9 -1.30 -23.13 -0.87
C LEU A 9 -0.56 -24.41 -1.31
N GLU A 10 -1.04 -25.09 -2.36
CA GLU A 10 -0.38 -26.27 -2.89
C GLU A 10 0.96 -25.92 -3.53
N GLU A 11 1.90 -26.86 -3.45
CA GLU A 11 3.28 -26.65 -3.89
C GLU A 11 3.36 -26.24 -5.38
N HIS A 12 2.52 -26.81 -6.24
CA HIS A 12 2.47 -26.44 -7.65
C HIS A 12 2.17 -24.94 -7.83
N HIS A 13 1.20 -24.42 -7.07
CA HIS A 13 0.82 -23.01 -7.14
C HIS A 13 1.94 -22.12 -6.58
N LEU A 14 2.54 -22.50 -5.45
CA LEU A 14 3.67 -21.76 -4.87
C LEU A 14 4.87 -21.71 -5.83
N ARG A 15 5.21 -22.83 -6.48
CA ARG A 15 6.26 -22.86 -7.51
C ARG A 15 5.94 -21.96 -8.70
N PHE A 16 4.67 -21.89 -9.10
CA PHE A 16 4.21 -21.00 -10.15
C PHE A 16 4.38 -19.51 -9.76
N THR A 17 3.95 -19.14 -8.55
CA THR A 17 4.17 -17.80 -7.98
C THR A 17 5.66 -17.43 -7.97
N ILE A 18 6.52 -18.35 -7.51
CA ILE A 18 7.97 -18.13 -7.46
C ILE A 18 8.55 -17.87 -8.85
N LYS A 19 8.11 -18.61 -9.87
CA LYS A 19 8.58 -18.38 -11.25
C LYS A 19 8.23 -17.00 -11.77
N ILE A 20 7.01 -16.53 -11.52
CA ILE A 20 6.57 -15.18 -11.93
C ILE A 20 7.41 -14.10 -11.23
N LEU A 21 7.61 -14.25 -9.92
CA LEU A 21 8.44 -13.33 -9.13
C LEU A 21 9.90 -13.33 -9.61
N ASN A 22 10.44 -14.49 -9.97
CA ASN A 22 11.80 -14.61 -10.49
C ASN A 22 11.97 -13.90 -11.84
N VAL A 23 10.96 -13.93 -12.72
CA VAL A 23 10.98 -13.16 -13.97
C VAL A 23 11.05 -11.66 -13.68
N LEU A 24 10.20 -11.17 -12.78
CA LEU A 24 10.22 -9.77 -12.36
C LEU A 24 11.55 -9.36 -11.74
N TYR A 25 12.08 -10.19 -10.84
CA TYR A 25 13.36 -9.97 -10.18
C TYR A 25 14.51 -9.95 -11.18
N THR A 26 14.53 -10.86 -12.15
CA THR A 26 15.59 -10.91 -13.17
C THR A 26 15.57 -9.66 -14.07
N TYR A 27 14.36 -9.18 -14.40
CA TYR A 27 14.18 -8.01 -15.26
C TYR A 27 14.50 -6.68 -14.54
N LYS A 28 13.99 -6.49 -13.32
CA LYS A 28 14.10 -5.22 -12.58
C LYS A 28 15.18 -5.18 -11.51
N LYS A 29 15.70 -6.33 -11.08
CA LYS A 29 16.56 -6.50 -9.90
C LYS A 29 15.95 -5.94 -8.62
N ASP A 30 14.62 -5.93 -8.58
CA ASP A 30 13.84 -5.37 -7.49
C ASP A 30 12.80 -6.40 -7.06
N TYR A 31 12.67 -6.59 -5.76
CA TYR A 31 11.71 -7.50 -5.17
C TYR A 31 11.04 -6.81 -4.01
N GLU A 32 9.73 -6.75 -4.09
CA GLU A 32 8.95 -6.10 -3.07
C GLU A 32 7.88 -7.06 -2.52
N PRO A 33 7.81 -7.27 -1.18
CA PRO A 33 6.94 -8.26 -0.55
C PRO A 33 5.47 -8.20 -0.96
N TYR A 34 4.95 -7.03 -1.32
CA TYR A 34 3.55 -6.83 -1.69
C TYR A 34 3.15 -7.45 -3.03
N PHE A 35 4.11 -7.78 -3.90
CA PHE A 35 3.83 -8.45 -5.17
C PHE A 35 3.05 -9.75 -4.97
N ILE A 36 3.30 -10.47 -3.87
CA ILE A 36 2.57 -11.70 -3.53
C ILE A 36 1.07 -11.45 -3.37
N TYR A 37 0.67 -10.34 -2.75
CA TYR A 37 -0.75 -10.02 -2.54
C TYR A 37 -1.47 -9.71 -3.86
N TRP A 38 -0.77 -9.11 -4.82
CA TRP A 38 -1.33 -8.77 -6.12
C TRP A 38 -1.28 -9.93 -7.12
N LEU A 39 -0.32 -10.85 -6.97
CA LEU A 39 -0.20 -12.02 -7.84
C LEU A 39 -1.42 -12.93 -7.78
N LEU A 40 -1.99 -13.12 -6.59
CA LEU A 40 -3.12 -14.04 -6.41
C LEU A 40 -4.32 -13.65 -7.31
N PRO A 41 -4.80 -12.40 -7.33
CA PRO A 41 -5.80 -11.95 -8.31
C PRO A 41 -5.45 -12.22 -9.77
N PHE A 42 -4.20 -11.99 -10.18
CA PHE A 42 -3.78 -12.26 -11.56
C PHE A 42 -3.83 -13.78 -11.85
N GLN A 43 -3.28 -14.60 -10.96
CA GLN A 43 -3.32 -16.06 -11.10
C GLN A 43 -4.74 -16.64 -11.12
N LEU A 44 -5.71 -15.96 -10.48
CA LEU A 44 -7.13 -16.29 -10.60
C LEU A 44 -7.70 -15.94 -11.98
N SER A 45 -7.25 -14.83 -12.59
CA SER A 45 -7.75 -14.37 -13.90
C SER A 45 -7.24 -15.18 -15.09
N TYR A 46 -6.07 -15.82 -14.97
CA TYR A 46 -5.44 -16.61 -16.06
C TYR A 46 -5.68 -18.13 -15.97
N ARG A 47 -6.61 -18.58 -15.10
CA ARG A 47 -6.86 -19.99 -14.73
C ARG A 47 -6.99 -21.01 -15.88
N ASP A 48 -7.45 -20.59 -17.06
CA ASP A 48 -7.83 -21.48 -18.16
C ASP A 48 -6.80 -21.51 -19.32
N GLU A 49 -5.63 -20.88 -19.16
CA GLU A 49 -4.64 -20.82 -20.23
C GLU A 49 -3.85 -22.13 -20.38
N LYS A 50 -3.87 -22.67 -21.60
CA LYS A 50 -3.23 -23.97 -21.92
C LYS A 50 -1.70 -23.91 -21.97
N ASN A 51 -1.12 -22.70 -22.03
CA ASN A 51 0.33 -22.50 -22.16
C ASN A 51 0.95 -21.88 -20.90
N LYS A 52 1.20 -22.72 -19.89
CA LYS A 52 1.78 -22.32 -18.59
C LYS A 52 3.11 -21.58 -18.68
N ALA A 53 3.88 -21.74 -19.77
CA ALA A 53 5.18 -21.10 -19.91
C ALA A 53 5.05 -19.62 -20.33
N GLU A 54 4.18 -19.33 -21.29
CA GLU A 54 3.89 -17.94 -21.71
C GLU A 54 3.14 -17.18 -20.62
N GLU A 55 2.21 -17.85 -19.93
CA GLU A 55 1.43 -17.30 -18.83
C GLU A 55 2.31 -16.66 -17.75
N ILE A 56 3.45 -17.27 -17.41
CA ILE A 56 4.39 -16.73 -16.41
C ILE A 56 4.90 -15.34 -16.82
N TYR A 57 5.31 -15.17 -18.09
CA TYR A 57 5.81 -13.89 -18.59
C TYR A 57 4.70 -12.86 -18.72
N VAL A 58 3.52 -13.30 -19.17
CA VAL A 58 2.34 -12.45 -19.31
C VAL A 58 1.92 -11.91 -17.94
N ILE A 59 1.81 -12.75 -16.91
CA ILE A 59 1.47 -12.31 -15.56
C ILE A 59 2.54 -11.38 -14.99
N ALA A 60 3.82 -11.70 -15.18
CA ALA A 60 4.91 -10.84 -14.75
C ALA A 60 4.81 -9.43 -15.38
N MET A 61 4.57 -9.36 -16.69
CA MET A 61 4.41 -8.09 -17.40
C MET A 61 3.18 -7.30 -16.93
N HIS A 62 2.03 -7.96 -16.75
CA HIS A 62 0.82 -7.31 -16.26
C HIS A 62 0.99 -6.79 -14.84
N LEU A 63 1.63 -7.56 -13.96
CA LEU A 63 1.95 -7.12 -12.61
C LEU A 63 2.89 -5.91 -12.63
N ASP A 64 3.90 -5.91 -13.51
CA ASP A 64 4.79 -4.75 -13.68
C ASP A 64 4.04 -3.49 -14.12
N LEU A 65 3.15 -3.62 -15.12
CA LEU A 65 2.32 -2.51 -15.60
C LEU A 65 1.37 -2.01 -14.51
N PHE A 66 0.73 -2.93 -13.79
CA PHE A 66 -0.16 -2.61 -12.68
C PHE A 66 0.59 -1.84 -11.59
N VAL A 67 1.77 -2.30 -11.20
CA VAL A 67 2.62 -1.64 -10.19
C VAL A 67 3.05 -0.24 -10.65
N ARG A 68 3.37 -0.05 -11.93
CA ARG A 68 3.80 1.25 -12.45
C ARG A 68 2.67 2.27 -12.55
N HIS A 69 1.46 1.84 -12.87
CA HIS A 69 0.39 2.74 -13.32
C HIS A 69 -0.82 2.81 -12.39
N CYS A 70 -1.09 1.78 -11.60
CA CYS A 70 -2.29 1.70 -10.77
C CYS A 70 -2.08 2.16 -9.33
N PHE A 71 -0.84 2.44 -8.92
CA PHE A 71 -0.56 2.95 -7.59
C PHE A 71 -0.48 4.48 -7.57
N PRO A 72 -1.24 5.15 -6.67
CA PRO A 72 -1.27 6.60 -6.59
C PRO A 72 0.10 7.19 -6.24
N LYS A 73 0.42 8.36 -6.81
CA LYS A 73 1.58 9.14 -6.36
C LYS A 73 1.31 9.66 -4.95
N TRP A 74 2.37 10.08 -4.25
CA TRP A 74 2.18 10.62 -2.90
C TRP A 74 1.22 11.81 -2.92
N THR A 75 1.34 12.71 -3.90
CA THR A 75 0.40 13.82 -4.12
C THR A 75 -1.07 13.38 -4.15
N ASP A 76 -1.34 12.24 -4.77
CA ASP A 76 -2.69 11.69 -4.89
C ASP A 76 -3.12 11.09 -3.55
N VAL A 77 -2.23 10.42 -2.83
CA VAL A 77 -2.47 9.93 -1.46
C VAL A 77 -2.80 11.07 -0.50
N PHE A 78 -2.08 12.19 -0.56
CA PHE A 78 -2.36 13.40 0.22
C PHE A 78 -3.76 13.93 -0.09
N THR A 79 -4.10 14.01 -1.38
CA THR A 79 -5.41 14.52 -1.84
C THR A 79 -6.55 13.60 -1.42
N ILE A 80 -6.38 12.28 -1.56
CA ILE A 80 -7.38 11.28 -1.16
C ILE A 80 -7.61 11.32 0.35
N ALA A 81 -6.54 11.35 1.15
CA ALA A 81 -6.68 11.38 2.61
C ALA A 81 -7.39 12.66 3.09
N SER A 82 -7.06 13.81 2.50
CA SER A 82 -7.74 15.08 2.81
C SER A 82 -9.21 15.03 2.39
N LYS A 83 -9.51 14.51 1.20
CA LYS A 83 -10.90 14.35 0.73
C LYS A 83 -11.71 13.43 1.64
N ILE A 84 -11.16 12.28 2.05
CA ILE A 84 -11.84 11.34 2.97
C ILE A 84 -12.24 12.06 4.25
N MET A 85 -11.36 12.89 4.82
CA MET A 85 -11.67 13.61 6.06
C MET A 85 -12.72 14.70 5.87
N THR A 86 -12.74 15.38 4.71
CA THR A 86 -13.80 16.33 4.36
C THR A 86 -15.14 15.63 4.16
N ASP A 87 -15.16 14.53 3.41
CA ASP A 87 -16.36 13.75 3.15
C ASP A 87 -16.90 13.18 4.48
N LEU A 88 -16.01 12.68 5.35
CA LEU A 88 -16.36 12.15 6.66
C LEU A 88 -17.00 13.20 7.56
N SER A 89 -16.48 14.44 7.56
CA SER A 89 -17.08 15.53 8.33
C SER A 89 -18.49 15.90 7.88
N THR A 90 -18.86 15.54 6.65
CA THR A 90 -20.18 15.81 6.07
C THR A 90 -21.14 14.63 6.27
N ILE A 91 -20.63 13.40 6.15
CA ILE A 91 -21.43 12.17 6.20
C ILE A 91 -21.64 11.68 7.63
N ASP A 92 -20.60 11.75 8.47
CA ASP A 92 -20.63 11.28 9.85
C ASP A 92 -19.77 12.19 10.77
N PRO A 93 -20.37 13.31 11.23
CA PRO A 93 -19.68 14.25 12.12
C PRO A 93 -19.30 13.62 13.46
N GLU A 94 -20.10 12.68 13.98
CA GLU A 94 -19.85 12.04 15.28
C GLU A 94 -18.58 11.19 15.24
N PHE A 95 -18.43 10.38 14.19
CA PHE A 95 -17.22 9.59 13.99
C PHE A 95 -16.00 10.48 13.67
N TYR A 96 -16.18 11.56 12.91
CA TYR A 96 -15.12 12.54 12.65
C TYR A 96 -14.59 13.19 13.94
N ASP A 97 -15.49 13.63 14.83
CA ASP A 97 -15.13 14.24 16.12
C ASP A 97 -14.52 13.21 17.07
N HIS A 98 -15.01 11.97 17.05
CA HIS A 98 -14.44 10.87 17.80
C HIS A 98 -13.00 10.56 17.35
N LEU A 99 -12.74 10.52 16.05
CA LEU A 99 -11.39 10.32 15.50
C LEU A 99 -10.42 11.43 15.92
N LYS A 100 -10.86 12.70 15.84
CA LYS A 100 -10.06 13.85 16.32
C LYS A 100 -9.81 13.83 17.82
N THR A 101 -10.73 13.26 18.60
CA THR A 101 -10.61 13.17 20.05
C THR A 101 -9.64 12.04 20.42
N ILE A 102 -9.78 10.86 19.82
CA ILE A 102 -8.89 9.72 20.07
C ILE A 102 -7.47 10.00 19.59
N SER A 103 -7.31 10.67 18.44
CA SER A 103 -5.99 10.99 17.89
C SER A 103 -5.16 11.87 18.84
N LYS A 104 -5.79 12.68 19.70
CA LYS A 104 -5.10 13.49 20.72
C LYS A 104 -4.78 12.72 22.00
N ILE A 105 -5.55 11.68 22.33
CA ILE A 105 -5.46 10.95 23.60
C ILE A 105 -4.53 9.74 23.50
N ARG A 106 -4.49 9.06 22.35
CA ARG A 106 -3.83 7.75 22.18
C ARG A 106 -2.61 7.76 21.27
N THR A 107 -1.85 8.85 21.23
CA THR A 107 -0.62 8.91 20.44
C THR A 107 0.54 8.14 21.08
N LYS A 108 0.49 6.81 21.08
CA LYS A 108 1.68 5.95 21.10
C LYS A 108 2.19 5.79 19.67
N VAL A 109 2.64 6.91 19.09
CA VAL A 109 3.08 6.96 17.70
C VAL A 109 4.60 6.87 17.69
N ASN A 110 5.15 5.80 17.12
CA ASN A 110 6.59 5.70 16.90
C ASN A 110 6.93 6.48 15.62
N PRO A 111 7.72 7.57 15.70
CA PRO A 111 8.06 8.39 14.53
C PRO A 111 8.86 7.61 13.47
N LYS A 112 9.48 6.48 13.82
CA LYS A 112 10.15 5.57 12.87
C LYS A 112 9.17 4.85 11.94
N ASP A 113 7.90 4.76 12.31
CA ASP A 113 6.88 4.05 11.52
C ASP A 113 6.33 4.93 10.40
N PHE A 114 6.52 6.25 10.46
CA PHE A 114 6.05 7.20 9.46
C PHE A 114 7.07 7.29 8.33
N VAL A 115 6.57 7.49 7.11
CA VAL A 115 7.44 7.57 5.94
C VAL A 115 8.29 8.83 6.06
N THR A 116 9.61 8.70 5.97
CA THR A 116 10.57 9.82 5.93
C THR A 116 10.22 10.86 4.87
N GLU A 117 9.50 10.46 3.82
CA GLU A 117 8.92 11.32 2.79
C GLU A 117 7.79 12.25 3.32
N ILE A 118 6.95 11.79 4.25
CA ILE A 118 5.95 12.62 4.92
C ILE A 118 6.66 13.68 5.78
N ILE A 119 7.66 13.24 6.55
CA ILE A 119 8.45 14.12 7.43
C ILE A 119 9.28 15.14 6.63
N SER A 120 9.85 14.75 5.48
CA SER A 120 10.71 15.62 4.66
C SER A 120 9.96 16.56 3.73
N LEU A 121 8.76 16.20 3.26
CA LEU A 121 7.89 17.11 2.52
C LEU A 121 7.29 18.19 3.43
N GLU A 122 7.04 17.85 4.70
CA GLU A 122 6.49 18.79 5.69
C GLU A 122 7.58 19.66 6.34
N SER A 123 8.82 19.16 6.52
CA SER A 123 9.94 19.98 7.02
C SER A 123 10.38 21.09 6.06
N ARG A 124 10.04 20.98 4.78
CA ARG A 124 10.23 22.06 3.79
C ARG A 124 9.25 23.22 3.94
N GLN A 125 8.12 23.03 4.62
CA GLN A 125 7.10 24.07 4.83
C GLN A 125 7.22 24.79 6.18
N SER A 126 7.98 24.28 7.14
CA SER A 126 8.09 24.91 8.46
C SER A 126 9.42 24.56 9.15
N GLY A 127 10.25 25.58 9.40
CA GLY A 127 11.65 25.47 9.86
C GLY A 127 11.88 24.96 11.30
N SER A 128 11.01 24.08 11.83
CA SER A 128 11.14 23.50 13.17
C SER A 128 10.54 22.09 13.22
N ALA A 129 11.38 21.07 13.02
CA ALA A 129 10.96 19.70 12.72
C ALA A 129 10.46 18.88 13.93
N THR A 130 10.73 19.30 15.17
CA THR A 130 10.54 18.43 16.36
C THR A 130 9.27 18.72 17.17
N GLN A 131 8.84 19.97 17.29
CA GLN A 131 7.56 20.30 17.96
C GLN A 131 6.37 20.07 17.04
N TYR A 132 6.51 20.40 15.75
CA TYR A 132 5.45 20.25 14.76
C TYR A 132 5.10 18.78 14.51
N ALA A 133 6.09 17.88 14.57
CA ALA A 133 5.86 16.44 14.39
C ALA A 133 4.85 15.86 15.39
N LYS A 134 4.79 16.38 16.63
CA LYS A 134 3.87 15.86 17.66
C LYS A 134 2.44 16.36 17.46
N GLU A 135 2.27 17.61 17.06
CA GLU A 135 0.96 18.20 16.74
C GLU A 135 0.40 17.61 15.44
N LEU A 136 1.26 17.40 14.46
CA LEU A 136 0.97 16.80 13.16
C LEU A 136 0.59 15.32 13.33
N MET A 137 1.35 14.54 14.10
CA MET A 137 0.99 13.14 14.46
C MET A 137 -0.30 13.01 15.28
N SER A 138 -0.89 14.12 15.74
CA SER A 138 -2.19 14.15 16.40
C SER A 138 -3.35 14.36 15.41
N ASP A 139 -3.06 14.59 14.13
CA ASP A 139 -4.07 14.72 13.07
C ASP A 139 -4.44 13.33 12.49
N PRO A 140 -5.73 12.91 12.57
CA PRO A 140 -6.19 11.65 11.97
C PRO A 140 -5.90 11.52 10.46
N VAL A 141 -5.77 12.64 9.72
CA VAL A 141 -5.41 12.63 8.29
C VAL A 141 -4.06 11.93 8.04
N ILE A 142 -3.12 12.02 8.98
CA ILE A 142 -1.78 11.44 8.81
C ILE A 142 -1.82 9.92 8.92
N PHE A 143 -2.72 9.38 9.73
CA PHE A 143 -2.95 7.95 9.81
C PHE A 143 -3.56 7.42 8.50
N LEU A 144 -4.48 8.18 7.90
CA LEU A 144 -5.01 7.83 6.58
C LEU A 144 -3.93 7.88 5.49
N ARG A 145 -3.09 8.91 5.48
CA ARG A 145 -1.93 9.01 4.58
C ARG A 145 -0.95 7.85 4.80
N LYS A 146 -0.73 7.44 6.04
CA LYS A 146 0.09 6.27 6.38
C LYS A 146 -0.56 4.98 5.88
N TRP A 147 -1.84 4.72 6.13
CA TRP A 147 -2.49 3.48 5.70
C TRP A 147 -2.55 3.35 4.18
N ILE A 148 -2.90 4.44 3.48
CA ILE A 148 -2.92 4.46 2.02
C ILE A 148 -1.48 4.38 1.47
N GLY A 149 -0.54 5.03 2.16
CA GLY A 149 0.88 5.08 1.79
C GLY A 149 1.69 3.82 2.14
N GLU A 150 1.27 3.00 3.11
CA GLU A 150 1.91 1.73 3.45
C GLU A 150 1.83 0.74 2.29
N VAL A 151 0.76 0.83 1.48
CA VAL A 151 0.64 0.13 0.19
C VAL A 151 1.78 0.52 -0.76
N LYS A 152 2.37 1.71 -0.60
CA LYS A 152 3.48 2.25 -1.41
C LYS A 152 4.85 2.18 -0.73
N LYS A 153 4.95 2.18 0.62
CA LYS A 153 6.23 2.18 1.36
C LYS A 153 7.09 0.95 1.03
N VAL A 154 6.47 -0.09 0.51
CA VAL A 154 7.09 -1.24 -0.12
C VAL A 154 7.63 -0.91 -1.54
N ARG A 155 8.12 0.29 -1.81
CA ARG A 155 8.70 0.69 -3.13
C ARG A 155 10.11 1.28 -2.98
N ASN A 156 10.51 1.59 -1.74
CA ASN A 156 11.70 2.37 -1.42
C ASN A 156 12.49 1.73 -0.24
N GLN A 157 12.35 0.42 0.00
CA GLN A 157 13.19 -0.31 0.95
C GLN A 157 14.26 -1.11 0.21
#